data_AF-A0A3D4D0L8-F1
#
_entry.id   AF-A0A3D4D0L8-F1
#
_cell.length_a   1.000
_cell.length_b   1.000
_cell.length_c   1.000
_cell.angle_alpha   90.00
_cell.angle_beta   90.00
_cell.angle_gamma   90.00
#
_symmetry.space_group_name_H-M   'P 1'
#
loop_
_entity.id
_entity.type
_entity.pdbx_description
1 polymer ?
#
loop_
_entity_poly.entity_id
_entity_poly.type
_entity_poly.pdbx_seq_one_letter_code
_entity_poly.pdbx_strand_id
1 'polypeptide(L)'
;LAKLQSTGVYHTKPFHPEAPGAAEFPEDHWIQCSDEHLVLGMFQNKDNRPYFLTVNSDITEERTSRLTIDSSVSLVERLDRKSGSWEKAYGPAKGKTTLTVKLPPGGGDLFRVTRTK
;
A
#
# COMPACT_ATOMS: atom_id res chain seq x y z
N LEU A 1 -16.89 10.60 -5.55
CA LEU A 1 -15.84 9.56 -5.68
C LEU A 1 -14.59 10.15 -6.28
N ALA A 2 -13.41 9.91 -5.69
CA ALA A 2 -12.15 10.21 -6.35
C ALA A 2 -12.05 9.30 -7.60
N LYS A 3 -11.91 9.88 -8.78
CA LYS A 3 -11.64 9.11 -10.01
C LYS A 3 -10.21 8.60 -9.91
N LEU A 4 -10.07 7.34 -9.50
CA LEU A 4 -8.79 6.64 -9.42
C LEU A 4 -8.69 5.64 -10.57
N GLN A 5 -7.53 5.62 -11.22
CA GLN A 5 -7.19 4.65 -12.25
C GLN A 5 -6.22 3.64 -11.63
N SER A 6 -6.51 2.34 -11.79
CA SER A 6 -5.58 1.28 -11.41
C SER A 6 -4.36 1.31 -12.30
N THR A 7 -3.17 1.27 -11.71
CA THR A 7 -1.88 1.26 -12.40
C THR A 7 -1.13 -0.06 -12.23
N GLY A 8 -1.55 -0.90 -11.29
CA GLY A 8 -0.96 -2.21 -11.07
C GLY A 8 -1.51 -2.87 -9.81
N VAL A 9 -1.31 -4.18 -9.69
CA VAL A 9 -1.60 -4.94 -8.47
C VAL A 9 -0.41 -5.85 -8.20
N TYR A 10 0.12 -5.77 -6.99
CA TYR A 10 1.24 -6.59 -6.55
C TYR A 10 0.86 -7.46 -5.38
N HIS A 11 1.54 -8.57 -5.18
CA HIS A 11 1.30 -9.46 -4.04
C HIS A 11 2.60 -10.02 -3.47
N THR A 12 2.56 -10.39 -2.20
CA THR A 12 3.57 -11.26 -1.57
C THR A 12 3.03 -12.68 -1.45
N LYS A 13 3.94 -13.63 -1.30
CA LYS A 13 3.57 -15.04 -1.09
C LYS A 13 3.13 -15.27 0.37
N PRO A 14 2.36 -16.32 0.66
CA PRO A 14 1.65 -17.15 -0.29
C PRO A 14 0.47 -16.38 -0.90
N PHE A 15 0.31 -16.53 -2.21
CA PHE A 15 -0.82 -15.98 -2.95
C PHE A 15 -1.32 -17.06 -3.88
N HIS A 16 -2.63 -17.05 -4.20
CA HIS A 16 -3.20 -18.11 -5.03
C HIS A 16 -2.48 -18.12 -6.40
N PRO A 17 -1.84 -19.24 -6.79
CA PRO A 17 -0.95 -19.28 -7.97
C PRO A 17 -1.66 -18.98 -9.28
N GLU A 18 -2.99 -19.10 -9.31
CA GLU A 18 -3.82 -18.85 -10.49
C GLU A 18 -4.57 -17.50 -10.44
N ALA A 19 -4.33 -16.64 -9.45
CA ALA A 19 -5.03 -15.36 -9.35
C ALA A 19 -4.62 -14.43 -10.51
N PRO A 20 -5.51 -14.19 -11.50
CA PRO A 20 -5.14 -13.43 -12.67
C PRO A 20 -5.03 -11.94 -12.34
N GLY A 21 -3.93 -11.31 -12.75
CA GLY A 21 -3.78 -9.84 -12.73
C GLY A 21 -3.06 -9.24 -11.52
N ALA A 22 -2.49 -10.06 -10.63
CA ALA A 22 -1.54 -9.60 -9.62
C ALA A 22 -0.15 -10.15 -9.94
N ALA A 23 0.87 -9.30 -9.89
CA ALA A 23 2.27 -9.69 -10.13
C ALA A 23 3.06 -9.67 -8.81
N GLU A 24 4.25 -10.28 -8.80
CA GLU A 24 5.21 -10.02 -7.72
C GLU A 24 5.68 -8.56 -7.78
N PHE A 25 6.21 -8.06 -6.66
CA PHE A 25 6.75 -6.70 -6.59
C PHE A 25 7.92 -6.53 -7.57
N PRO A 26 7.89 -5.54 -8.49
CA PRO A 26 9.05 -5.23 -9.32
C PRO A 26 10.23 -4.80 -8.45
N GLU A 27 11.46 -5.20 -8.78
CA GLU A 27 12.66 -4.92 -7.97
C GLU A 27 12.86 -3.42 -7.71
N ASP A 28 12.59 -2.58 -8.72
CA ASP A 28 12.77 -1.13 -8.65
C ASP A 28 11.50 -0.36 -8.21
N HIS A 29 10.50 -1.06 -7.66
CA HIS A 29 9.28 -0.39 -7.20
C HIS A 29 9.52 0.41 -5.91
N TRP A 30 8.98 1.63 -5.85
CA TRP A 30 9.13 2.59 -4.73
C TRP A 30 8.43 2.17 -3.43
N ILE A 31 7.65 1.08 -3.48
CA ILE A 31 7.17 0.33 -2.31
C ILE A 31 7.65 -1.10 -2.47
N GLN A 32 8.29 -1.63 -1.45
CA GLN A 32 8.66 -3.03 -1.32
C GLN A 32 8.04 -3.65 -0.07
N CYS A 33 7.69 -4.93 -0.14
CA CYS A 33 7.25 -5.71 1.02
C CYS A 33 7.78 -7.14 0.91
N SER A 34 8.38 -7.64 1.98
CA SER A 34 8.81 -9.04 2.09
C SER A 34 7.96 -9.86 3.07
N ASP A 35 7.00 -9.24 3.74
CA ASP A 35 6.09 -9.93 4.65
C ASP A 35 4.99 -10.64 3.86
N GLU A 36 4.48 -11.74 4.41
CA GLU A 36 3.53 -12.63 3.71
C GLU A 36 2.10 -12.09 3.64
N HIS A 37 1.29 -12.68 2.74
CA HIS A 37 -0.16 -12.47 2.64
C HIS A 37 -0.61 -11.01 2.42
N LEU A 38 0.18 -10.24 1.68
CA LEU A 38 -0.15 -8.87 1.33
C LEU A 38 -0.51 -8.77 -0.15
N VAL A 39 -1.60 -8.08 -0.45
CA VAL A 39 -1.90 -7.55 -1.78
C VAL A 39 -1.80 -6.02 -1.75
N LEU A 40 -1.15 -5.46 -2.76
CA LEU A 40 -0.96 -4.02 -2.93
C LEU A 40 -1.58 -3.57 -4.26
N GLY A 41 -2.73 -2.93 -4.19
CA GLY A 41 -3.32 -2.27 -5.36
C GLY A 41 -2.74 -0.87 -5.55
N MET A 42 -2.26 -0.54 -6.74
CA MET A 42 -1.70 0.76 -7.08
C MET A 42 -2.68 1.56 -7.91
N PHE A 43 -2.83 2.84 -7.56
CA PHE A 43 -3.72 3.74 -8.26
C PHE A 43 -3.11 5.11 -8.43
N GLN A 44 -3.65 5.88 -9.37
CA GLN A 44 -3.38 7.30 -9.49
C GLN A 44 -4.66 8.08 -9.70
N ASN A 45 -4.69 9.33 -9.25
CA ASN A 45 -5.74 10.26 -9.62
C ASN A 45 -5.41 10.95 -10.97
N LYS A 46 -6.33 11.80 -11.42
CA LYS A 46 -6.19 12.64 -12.63
C LYS A 46 -5.02 13.64 -12.60
N ASP A 47 -4.47 13.93 -11.43
CA ASP A 47 -3.28 14.78 -11.26
C ASP A 47 -1.99 13.95 -11.16
N ASN A 48 -2.05 12.66 -11.52
CA ASN A 48 -0.98 11.66 -11.36
C ASN A 48 -0.47 11.52 -9.92
N ARG A 49 -1.28 11.91 -8.92
CA ARG A 49 -0.94 11.66 -7.52
C ARG A 49 -1.10 10.16 -7.23
N PRO A 50 -0.07 9.50 -6.69
CA PRO A 50 -0.13 8.08 -6.39
C PRO A 50 -0.97 7.77 -5.13
N TYR A 51 -1.67 6.65 -5.20
CA TYR A 51 -2.42 6.02 -4.12
C TYR A 51 -2.07 4.54 -4.10
N PHE A 52 -2.18 3.92 -2.93
CA PHE A 52 -2.08 2.46 -2.84
C PHE A 52 -3.06 1.91 -1.82
N LEU A 53 -3.55 0.71 -2.07
CA LEU A 53 -4.43 -0.04 -1.18
C LEU A 53 -3.65 -1.27 -0.72
N THR A 54 -3.41 -1.38 0.58
CA THR A 54 -2.93 -2.64 1.15
C THR A 54 -4.12 -3.51 1.49
N VAL A 55 -4.03 -4.82 1.27
CA VAL A 55 -5.05 -5.79 1.64
C VAL A 55 -4.37 -7.01 2.24
N ASN A 56 -4.86 -7.45 3.39
CA ASN A 56 -4.52 -8.73 3.96
C ASN A 56 -5.26 -9.82 3.18
N SER A 57 -4.53 -10.63 2.41
CA SER A 57 -5.14 -11.74 1.67
C SER A 57 -5.48 -12.93 2.57
N ASP A 58 -4.98 -12.94 3.80
CA ASP A 58 -5.39 -13.90 4.82
C ASP A 58 -6.74 -13.50 5.40
N ILE A 59 -7.75 -14.36 5.21
CA ILE A 59 -9.10 -14.15 5.74
C ILE A 59 -9.29 -14.75 7.14
N THR A 60 -8.26 -15.39 7.69
CA THR A 60 -8.33 -16.13 8.95
C THR A 60 -7.71 -15.37 10.11
N GLU A 61 -6.60 -14.67 9.88
CA GLU A 61 -5.87 -13.96 10.94
C GLU A 61 -5.48 -12.52 10.59
N GLU A 62 -5.26 -11.74 11.64
CA GLU A 62 -4.75 -10.39 11.55
C GLU A 62 -3.26 -10.43 11.19
N ARG A 63 -2.86 -9.64 10.18
CA ARG A 63 -1.48 -9.59 9.70
C ARG A 63 -0.90 -8.19 9.86
N THR A 64 0.39 -8.14 10.13
CA THR A 64 1.17 -6.89 10.12
C THR A 64 2.22 -6.98 9.03
N SER A 65 2.20 -6.04 8.09
CA SER A 65 3.17 -5.93 7.01
C SER A 65 4.01 -4.67 7.14
N ARG A 66 5.29 -4.77 6.83
CA ARG A 66 6.28 -3.70 6.86
C ARG A 66 6.63 -3.33 5.42
N LEU A 67 6.08 -2.20 4.99
CA LEU A 67 6.35 -1.65 3.67
C LEU A 67 7.61 -0.82 3.74
N THR A 68 8.61 -1.15 2.94
CA THR A 68 9.76 -0.27 2.72
C THR A 68 9.40 0.71 1.62
N ILE A 69 9.50 1.99 1.94
CA ILE A 69 9.14 3.13 1.10
C ILE A 69 10.43 3.81 0.68
N ASP A 70 10.56 4.04 -0.62
CA ASP A 70 11.70 4.76 -1.18
C ASP A 70 11.79 6.21 -0.70
N SER A 71 13.01 6.75 -0.72
CA SER A 71 13.34 8.13 -0.38
C SER A 71 12.61 9.19 -1.22
N SER A 72 12.08 8.81 -2.39
CA SER A 72 11.22 9.67 -3.22
C SER A 72 9.85 9.98 -2.60
N VAL A 73 9.49 9.40 -1.45
CA VAL A 73 8.19 9.66 -0.79
C VAL A 73 8.36 10.58 0.42
N SER A 74 7.71 11.74 0.36
CA SER A 74 7.74 12.75 1.43
C SER A 74 6.63 12.58 2.46
N LEU A 75 5.51 11.94 2.11
CA LEU A 75 4.38 11.75 3.01
C LEU A 75 3.51 10.58 2.53
N VAL A 76 3.02 9.78 3.48
CA VAL A 76 1.94 8.83 3.25
C VAL A 76 0.85 9.11 4.28
N GLU A 77 -0.38 9.17 3.80
CA GLU A 77 -1.56 9.38 4.64
C GLU A 77 -2.54 8.25 4.40
N ARG A 78 -3.10 7.71 5.49
CA ARG A 78 -4.12 6.67 5.48
C ARG A 78 -5.51 7.30 5.50
N LEU A 79 -6.44 6.75 4.75
CA LEU A 79 -7.85 7.10 4.86
C LEU A 79 -8.45 6.46 6.12
N ASP A 80 -8.92 7.29 7.06
CA ASP A 80 -9.77 6.81 8.14
C ASP A 80 -11.18 6.52 7.60
N ARG A 81 -11.60 5.27 7.72
CA ARG A 81 -12.87 4.77 7.14
C ARG A 81 -14.11 5.33 7.84
N LYS A 82 -13.98 5.80 9.09
CA LYS A 82 -15.12 6.30 9.88
C LYS A 82 -15.41 7.76 9.57
N SER A 83 -14.37 8.58 9.51
CA SER A 83 -14.45 10.02 9.30
C SER A 83 -14.29 10.42 7.83
N GLY A 84 -13.73 9.55 6.99
CA GLY A 84 -13.34 9.89 5.61
C GLY A 84 -12.14 10.85 5.54
N SER A 85 -11.47 11.10 6.66
CA SER A 85 -10.32 12.00 6.75
C SER A 85 -9.02 11.28 6.45
N TRP A 86 -8.01 12.04 6.01
CA TRP A 86 -6.67 11.51 5.77
C TRP A 86 -5.79 11.76 6.98
N GLU A 87 -5.25 10.69 7.56
CA GLU A 87 -4.39 10.72 8.72
C GLU A 87 -2.95 10.42 8.32
N LYS A 88 -1.99 11.16 8.88
CA LYS A 88 -0.57 10.91 8.59
C LYS A 88 -0.16 9.52 9.11
N ALA A 89 0.22 8.64 8.18
CA ALA A 89 0.69 7.29 8.48
C ALA A 89 2.22 7.18 8.43
N TYR A 90 2.85 7.93 7.52
CA TYR A 90 4.31 8.01 7.41
C TYR A 90 4.74 9.40 6.96
N GLY A 91 5.88 9.85 7.47
CA GLY A 91 6.67 10.93 6.91
C GLY A 91 8.14 10.69 7.27
N PRO A 92 9.10 11.03 6.38
CA PRO A 92 10.52 10.69 6.50
C PRO A 92 11.26 11.49 7.58
N ALA A 93 10.64 11.72 8.74
CA ALA A 93 11.32 12.25 9.91
C ALA A 93 12.23 11.15 10.47
N LYS A 94 13.55 11.34 10.36
CA LYS A 94 14.63 10.52 10.96
C LYS A 94 14.98 9.21 10.23
N GLY A 95 14.99 9.19 8.90
CA GLY A 95 15.56 8.06 8.14
C GLY A 95 14.79 6.74 8.25
N LYS A 96 13.58 6.76 8.82
CA LYS A 96 12.66 5.64 8.71
C LYS A 96 12.14 5.59 7.29
N THR A 97 12.41 4.49 6.60
CA THR A 97 11.86 4.15 5.28
C THR A 97 10.69 3.18 5.42
N THR A 98 10.40 2.66 6.62
CA THR A 98 9.40 1.61 6.81
C THR A 98 8.06 2.16 7.32
N LEU A 99 6.97 1.81 6.64
CA LEU A 99 5.59 1.99 7.07
C LEU A 99 5.04 0.63 7.53
N THR A 100 4.65 0.54 8.80
CA THR A 100 3.99 -0.65 9.34
C THR A 100 2.48 -0.54 9.15
N VAL A 101 1.87 -1.56 8.54
CA VAL A 101 0.44 -1.63 8.25
C VAL A 101 -0.13 -2.87 8.93
N LYS A 102 -1.08 -2.66 9.84
CA LYS A 102 -1.74 -3.72 10.60
C LYS A 102 -3.17 -3.85 10.09
N LEU A 103 -3.52 -5.02 9.55
CA LEU A 103 -4.78 -5.24 8.84
C LEU A 103 -5.55 -6.42 9.44
N PRO A 104 -6.87 -6.28 9.66
CA PRO A 104 -7.71 -7.39 10.08
C PRO A 104 -7.82 -8.44 8.95
N PRO A 105 -8.36 -9.64 9.24
CA PRO A 105 -8.55 -10.67 8.24
C PRO A 105 -9.38 -10.17 7.04
N GLY A 106 -8.87 -10.33 5.82
CA GLY A 106 -9.49 -9.82 4.59
C GLY A 106 -9.62 -8.30 4.50
N GLY A 107 -9.04 -7.56 5.45
CA GLY A 107 -9.13 -6.10 5.55
C GLY A 107 -8.12 -5.38 4.67
N GLY A 108 -8.33 -4.09 4.45
CA GLY A 108 -7.38 -3.29 3.67
C GLY A 108 -7.43 -1.79 3.95
N ASP A 109 -6.30 -1.11 3.87
CA ASP A 109 -6.22 0.32 4.14
C ASP A 109 -5.81 1.07 2.86
N LEU A 110 -6.55 2.15 2.56
CA LEU A 110 -6.24 3.01 1.42
C LEU A 110 -5.31 4.13 1.88
N PHE A 111 -4.27 4.36 1.09
CA PHE A 111 -3.27 5.39 1.33
C PHE A 111 -3.15 6.32 0.14
N ARG A 112 -2.87 7.59 0.42
CA ARG A 112 -2.44 8.57 -0.57
C ARG A 112 -1.00 8.96 -0.30
N VAL A 113 -0.27 9.25 -1.37
CA VAL A 113 1.17 9.48 -1.31
C VAL A 113 1.51 10.86 -1.84
N THR A 114 2.54 11.46 -1.26
CA THR A 114 3.14 12.70 -1.76
C THR A 114 4.60 12.45 -2.14
N ARG A 115 4.89 12.77 -3.40
CA ARG A 115 6.21 12.99 -4.02
C ARG A 115 7.20 13.82 -3.21
N THR A 116 8.49 13.50 -3.07
CA THR A 116 9.51 14.58 -3.17
C THR A 116 9.60 14.98 -4.65
N LYS A 117 9.75 16.29 -4.91
CA LYS A 117 9.96 16.79 -6.28
C LYS A 117 11.39 16.58 -6.71
#